data_AF-A0A1C3YM94-F1
#
_entry.id   AF-A0A1C3YM94-F1
#
_cell.length_a   1.000
_cell.length_b   1.000
_cell.length_c   1.000
_cell.angle_alpha   90.00
_cell.angle_beta   90.00
_cell.angle_gamma   90.00
#
_symmetry.space_group_name_H-M   'P 1'
#
loop_
_entity.id
_entity.type
_entity.pdbx_description
1 polymer ?
#
loop_
_entity_poly.entity_id
_entity_poly.type
_entity_poly.pdbx_seq_one_letter_code
_entity_poly.pdbx_strand_id
1 'polypeptide(L)'
;MKFDEVLQFVSFPDVEVKFTSRHETKMNGKDRRDIKFFFNWLHVKGVRHILRVDVEDSTEFPHSDQAISESFNTITVEQLNWRKVDLDPRVICSLGSKVAWGEAGRISSLTCDCKIREITLTWSGNNTALRAWSEPEGLPLLPQLRKIIILGPDDEEMAESQEWVSACMGEFRQRIDRNVLARDNKSIEKKDEDNDGTSKTKDSSDADTDKRNIEIIFVKRGGKGRILENLDTLGQPQPTVESRAAHRWLDSVYAFANRVNQFWMQSLSAIPPSLHDHMASHVVVALIDDGVQAYGSFLSANITGGKSFATGGTNNVASPWYVSELGHGTVMAETIARVCPMVKLYPMRVDTHTSENGEPTLEARSVALAIDAAIQRGAKIILIPWLIEPTKSSSHKLLHSMLQRAHMLDVLLFIPSSAGEGPQALSTFRSYPTFRIGASRDDGGAVNATNSPSEVDFIFPGNEVMIQRDIDNPRRSVGAILDLESSSNINVALAAGLAAVLIYACKLISLKPMSKARSTGEDNDYMNNTYDLTSLRRYRGMMSAFQNLGSVTESRFLKVWEVLDPIVDEMRDSPMENYELKGLIKWFSRLKSIEESNIL
;
A
#
# COMPACT_ATOMS: atom_id res chain seq x y z
N MET A 1 7.28 -16.72 -28.18
CA MET A 1 6.59 -16.28 -26.94
C MET A 1 5.16 -15.89 -27.28
N LYS A 2 4.19 -16.49 -26.59
CA LYS A 2 2.73 -16.27 -26.68
C LYS A 2 2.26 -15.93 -25.26
N PHE A 3 1.38 -14.96 -25.10
CA PHE A 3 0.81 -14.60 -23.80
C PHE A 3 -0.53 -15.31 -23.59
N ASP A 4 -0.98 -15.35 -22.34
CA ASP A 4 -2.36 -15.69 -22.01
C ASP A 4 -3.33 -14.70 -22.63
N GLU A 5 -4.56 -15.15 -22.83
CA GLU A 5 -5.63 -14.35 -23.43
C GLU A 5 -6.02 -13.15 -22.55
N VAL A 6 -5.89 -13.31 -21.23
CA VAL A 6 -6.14 -12.28 -20.24
C VAL A 6 -4.83 -11.89 -19.56
N LEU A 7 -4.51 -10.60 -19.58
CA LEU A 7 -3.43 -10.04 -18.77
C LEU A 7 -4.01 -9.32 -17.55
N GLN A 8 -3.40 -9.56 -16.39
CA GLN A 8 -3.75 -8.84 -15.17
C GLN A 8 -3.44 -7.33 -15.33
N PHE A 9 -2.33 -6.99 -15.98
CA PHE A 9 -1.85 -5.62 -16.00
C PHE A 9 -0.89 -5.33 -17.15
N VAL A 10 -0.98 -4.13 -17.72
CA VAL A 10 -0.02 -3.58 -18.69
C VAL A 10 0.33 -2.14 -18.34
N SER A 11 1.64 -1.85 -18.31
CA SER A 11 2.23 -0.56 -17.99
C SER A 11 3.06 -0.02 -19.13
N PHE A 12 2.71 1.14 -19.65
CA PHE A 12 3.56 1.90 -20.56
C PHE A 12 4.11 3.14 -19.84
N PRO A 13 5.46 3.29 -19.73
CA PRO A 13 6.07 4.58 -19.39
C PRO A 13 5.96 5.52 -20.59
N ASP A 14 6.45 6.75 -20.47
CA ASP A 14 6.60 7.62 -21.64
C ASP A 14 7.58 6.98 -22.63
N VAL A 15 7.05 6.37 -23.69
CA VAL A 15 7.79 5.49 -24.61
C VAL A 15 7.54 5.88 -26.05
N GLU A 16 8.62 6.10 -26.80
CA GLU A 16 8.53 6.43 -28.23
C GLU A 16 8.99 5.28 -29.12
N VAL A 17 8.23 4.96 -30.16
CA VAL A 17 8.60 3.96 -31.17
C VAL A 17 9.12 4.65 -32.44
N LYS A 18 10.41 4.43 -32.74
CA LYS A 18 11.02 4.88 -33.99
C LYS A 18 10.83 3.84 -35.09
N PHE A 19 9.99 4.14 -36.08
CA PHE A 19 9.82 3.30 -37.26
C PHE A 19 10.94 3.54 -38.28
N THR A 20 11.69 2.50 -38.65
CA THR A 20 12.87 2.59 -39.55
C THR A 20 12.55 2.32 -41.04
N SER A 21 11.27 2.18 -41.41
CA SER A 21 10.83 1.83 -42.78
C SER A 21 10.75 3.05 -43.73
N ARG A 22 11.09 2.81 -45.01
CA ARG A 22 11.15 3.81 -46.10
C ARG A 22 9.81 4.13 -46.79
N HIS A 23 8.69 3.53 -46.38
CA HIS A 23 7.37 3.83 -46.95
C HIS A 23 6.45 4.48 -45.92
N GLU A 24 6.27 5.80 -46.09
CA GLU A 24 5.18 6.68 -45.62
C GLU A 24 4.81 6.61 -44.12
N THR A 25 4.77 7.71 -43.36
CA THR A 25 4.52 9.12 -43.67
C THR A 25 5.44 9.97 -42.81
N LYS A 26 5.86 11.15 -43.29
CA LYS A 26 6.36 12.21 -42.41
C LYS A 26 5.36 12.34 -41.26
N MET A 27 5.76 11.94 -40.05
CA MET A 27 5.01 12.30 -38.86
C MET A 27 5.04 13.83 -38.79
N ASN A 28 3.95 14.47 -39.22
CA ASN A 28 3.72 15.85 -38.84
C ASN A 28 3.72 15.85 -37.31
N GLY A 29 4.66 16.58 -36.71
CA GLY A 29 5.07 16.46 -35.30
C GLY A 29 4.03 16.89 -34.26
N LYS A 30 2.75 16.56 -34.45
CA LYS A 30 1.65 16.80 -33.50
C LYS A 30 0.76 15.59 -33.23
N ASP A 31 0.84 14.51 -34.02
CA ASP A 31 -0.04 13.34 -33.86
C ASP A 31 0.76 12.11 -33.41
N ARG A 32 0.97 11.97 -32.09
CA ARG A 32 1.61 10.79 -31.50
C ARG A 32 0.65 9.59 -31.52
N ARG A 33 0.98 8.54 -32.27
CA ARG A 33 0.14 7.33 -32.50
C ARG A 33 0.85 6.01 -32.22
N ASP A 34 2.07 6.08 -31.73
CA ASP A 34 2.96 4.93 -31.59
C ASP A 34 2.55 3.95 -30.49
N ILE A 35 1.75 4.36 -29.49
CA ILE A 35 1.18 3.43 -28.51
C ILE A 35 0.37 2.28 -29.14
N LYS A 36 -0.26 2.53 -30.30
CA LYS A 36 -0.99 1.52 -31.08
C LYS A 36 -0.12 0.33 -31.47
N PHE A 37 1.19 0.55 -31.66
CA PHE A 37 2.14 -0.51 -31.95
C PHE A 37 2.13 -1.58 -30.84
N PHE A 38 2.14 -1.16 -29.58
CA PHE A 38 2.20 -2.08 -28.44
C PHE A 38 0.89 -2.85 -28.27
N PHE A 39 -0.27 -2.20 -28.39
CA PHE A 39 -1.57 -2.89 -28.30
C PHE A 39 -1.77 -3.88 -29.45
N ASN A 40 -1.39 -3.51 -30.68
CA ASN A 40 -1.39 -4.44 -31.81
C ASN A 40 -0.45 -5.62 -31.57
N TRP A 41 0.74 -5.36 -31.03
CA TRP A 41 1.70 -6.40 -30.70
C TRP A 41 1.16 -7.36 -29.63
N LEU A 42 0.54 -6.85 -28.56
CA LEU A 42 -0.10 -7.66 -27.52
C LEU A 42 -1.22 -8.55 -28.11
N HIS A 43 -2.04 -7.99 -28.97
CA HIS A 43 -3.09 -8.73 -29.66
C HIS A 43 -2.52 -9.86 -30.54
N VAL A 44 -1.46 -9.59 -31.31
CA VAL A 44 -0.74 -10.60 -32.10
C VAL A 44 -0.15 -11.70 -31.21
N LYS A 45 0.24 -11.37 -29.97
CA LYS A 45 0.75 -12.33 -28.98
C LYS A 45 -0.32 -13.16 -28.28
N GLY A 46 -1.61 -12.90 -28.55
CA GLY A 46 -2.73 -13.69 -28.05
C GLY A 46 -3.63 -12.98 -27.04
N VAL A 47 -3.27 -11.76 -26.62
CA VAL A 47 -4.03 -11.01 -25.61
C VAL A 47 -5.35 -10.49 -26.20
N ARG A 48 -6.44 -10.62 -25.44
CA ARG A 48 -7.78 -10.14 -25.80
C ARG A 48 -8.40 -9.29 -24.69
N HIS A 49 -8.01 -9.52 -23.44
CA HIS A 49 -8.52 -8.80 -22.28
C HIS A 49 -7.37 -8.35 -21.39
N ILE A 50 -7.44 -7.12 -20.89
CA ILE A 50 -6.49 -6.59 -19.91
C ILE A 50 -7.29 -6.02 -18.74
N LEU A 51 -7.09 -6.55 -17.52
CA LEU A 51 -7.83 -6.02 -16.36
C LEU A 51 -7.47 -4.56 -16.10
N ARG A 52 -6.20 -4.20 -16.29
CA ARG A 52 -5.70 -2.86 -16.00
C ARG A 52 -4.66 -2.35 -16.99
N VAL A 53 -4.87 -1.14 -17.48
CA VAL A 53 -3.95 -0.45 -18.38
C VAL A 53 -3.54 0.89 -17.78
N ASP A 54 -2.22 1.09 -17.71
CA ASP A 54 -1.67 2.37 -17.30
C ASP A 54 -0.69 2.91 -18.35
N VAL A 55 -0.87 4.19 -18.71
CA VAL A 55 -0.05 4.90 -19.68
C VAL A 55 0.44 6.21 -19.06
N GLU A 56 1.76 6.34 -18.89
CA GLU A 56 2.36 7.66 -18.66
C GLU A 56 2.50 8.33 -20.03
N ASP A 57 1.65 9.32 -20.31
CA ASP A 57 1.65 10.06 -21.57
C ASP A 57 2.58 11.27 -21.49
N SER A 58 3.09 11.73 -22.63
CA SER A 58 3.93 12.92 -22.66
C SER A 58 3.10 14.17 -22.41
N THR A 59 3.61 15.04 -21.55
CA THR A 59 3.03 16.37 -21.29
C THR A 59 3.24 17.32 -22.46
N GLU A 60 4.33 17.16 -23.21
CA GLU A 60 4.66 18.00 -24.37
C GLU A 60 3.97 17.50 -25.65
N PHE A 61 3.91 16.17 -25.83
CA PHE A 61 3.39 15.52 -27.04
C PHE A 61 2.45 14.35 -26.69
N PRO A 62 1.26 14.63 -26.13
CA PRO A 62 0.32 13.58 -25.73
C PRO A 62 -0.24 12.82 -26.93
N HIS A 63 -0.70 11.58 -26.69
CA HIS A 63 -1.37 10.80 -27.72
C HIS A 63 -2.70 11.42 -28.14
N SER A 64 -3.02 11.36 -29.44
CA SER A 64 -4.30 11.85 -29.93
C SER A 64 -5.46 10.96 -29.44
N ASP A 65 -6.64 11.53 -29.24
CA ASP A 65 -7.84 10.80 -28.81
C ASP A 65 -8.20 9.66 -29.76
N GLN A 66 -7.97 9.88 -31.05
CA GLN A 66 -8.10 8.86 -32.09
C GLN A 66 -7.14 7.69 -31.85
N ALA A 67 -5.88 7.95 -31.51
CA ALA A 67 -4.89 6.89 -31.26
C ALA A 67 -5.23 6.08 -30.01
N ILE A 68 -5.74 6.74 -28.96
CA ILE A 68 -6.21 6.09 -27.74
C ILE A 68 -7.39 5.18 -28.07
N SER A 69 -8.43 5.72 -28.70
CA SER A 69 -9.62 4.97 -29.11
C SER A 69 -9.26 3.74 -29.97
N GLU A 70 -8.43 3.92 -31.00
CA GLU A 70 -8.01 2.84 -31.90
C GLU A 70 -7.20 1.73 -31.20
N SER A 71 -6.52 2.04 -30.09
CA SER A 71 -5.71 1.07 -29.35
C SER A 71 -6.56 0.01 -28.64
N PHE A 72 -7.81 0.33 -28.33
CA PHE A 72 -8.74 -0.55 -27.61
C PHE A 72 -9.79 -1.22 -28.52
N ASN A 73 -9.66 -1.11 -29.84
CA ASN A 73 -10.56 -1.78 -30.80
C ASN A 73 -10.44 -3.31 -30.77
N THR A 74 -9.31 -3.83 -30.30
CA THR A 74 -8.98 -5.27 -30.35
C THR A 74 -8.81 -5.91 -28.97
N ILE A 75 -8.74 -5.10 -27.92
CA ILE A 75 -8.47 -5.53 -26.55
C ILE A 75 -9.45 -4.81 -25.61
N THR A 76 -10.14 -5.58 -24.78
CA THR A 76 -11.05 -5.07 -23.74
C THR A 76 -10.30 -4.71 -22.47
N VAL A 77 -10.76 -3.67 -21.76
CA VAL A 77 -10.15 -3.16 -20.51
C VAL A 77 -11.18 -2.89 -19.43
N GLU A 78 -10.83 -3.16 -18.16
CA GLU A 78 -11.68 -2.88 -16.99
C GLU A 78 -11.23 -1.66 -16.17
N GLN A 79 -9.92 -1.43 -16.07
CA GLN A 79 -9.34 -0.30 -15.33
C GLN A 79 -8.42 0.51 -16.23
N LEU A 80 -8.70 1.81 -16.35
CA LEU A 80 -7.94 2.70 -17.22
C LEU A 80 -7.33 3.86 -16.43
N ASN A 81 -6.01 3.99 -16.53
CA ASN A 81 -5.25 5.15 -16.06
C ASN A 81 -4.39 5.68 -17.22
N TRP A 82 -4.93 6.63 -17.97
CA TRP A 82 -4.20 7.29 -19.05
C TRP A 82 -3.86 8.71 -18.62
N ARG A 83 -2.57 9.01 -18.46
CA ARG A 83 -2.07 10.31 -17.96
C ARG A 83 -2.13 11.42 -19.01
N LYS A 84 -3.23 11.50 -19.75
CA LYS A 84 -3.54 12.58 -20.68
C LYS A 84 -4.49 13.55 -20.00
N VAL A 85 -4.13 14.82 -20.01
CA VAL A 85 -4.92 15.91 -19.43
C VAL A 85 -6.24 16.06 -20.19
N ASP A 86 -7.34 16.17 -19.45
CA ASP A 86 -8.70 16.43 -19.94
C ASP A 86 -9.15 15.46 -21.06
N LEU A 87 -8.91 14.16 -20.87
CA LEU A 87 -9.30 13.11 -21.82
C LEU A 87 -10.81 13.15 -22.14
N ASP A 88 -11.17 13.09 -23.43
CA ASP A 88 -12.55 13.22 -23.88
C ASP A 88 -13.44 12.05 -23.42
N PRO A 89 -14.63 12.31 -22.82
CA PRO A 89 -15.53 11.28 -22.33
C PRO A 89 -16.05 10.32 -23.40
N ARG A 90 -16.18 10.77 -24.66
CA ARG A 90 -16.59 9.91 -25.78
C ARG A 90 -15.51 8.91 -26.14
N VAL A 91 -14.24 9.29 -26.02
CA VAL A 91 -13.12 8.33 -26.17
C VAL A 91 -13.27 7.22 -25.15
N ILE A 92 -13.50 7.58 -23.89
CA ILE A 92 -13.68 6.64 -22.77
C ILE A 92 -14.89 5.72 -23.00
N CYS A 93 -16.04 6.27 -23.40
CA CYS A 93 -17.26 5.50 -23.59
C CYS A 93 -17.24 4.62 -24.85
N SER A 94 -16.40 4.96 -25.83
CA SER A 94 -16.20 4.16 -27.06
C SER A 94 -15.16 3.04 -26.89
N LEU A 95 -14.49 2.94 -25.74
CA LEU A 95 -13.48 1.91 -25.50
C LEU A 95 -14.10 0.50 -25.60
N GLY A 96 -13.49 -0.35 -26.45
CA GLY A 96 -13.98 -1.70 -26.74
C GLY A 96 -15.11 -1.76 -27.78
N SER A 97 -15.60 -0.62 -28.29
CA SER A 97 -16.56 -0.58 -29.39
C SER A 97 -15.86 -0.60 -30.74
N LYS A 98 -16.37 -1.38 -31.69
CA LYS A 98 -15.85 -1.43 -33.08
C LYS A 98 -16.39 -0.32 -33.98
N VAL A 99 -17.20 0.60 -33.44
CA VAL A 99 -17.90 1.62 -34.23
C VAL A 99 -16.94 2.74 -34.62
N ALA A 100 -16.88 3.06 -35.91
CA ALA A 100 -16.00 4.10 -36.44
C ALA A 100 -16.50 5.51 -36.05
N TRP A 101 -15.54 6.42 -35.81
CA TRP A 101 -15.80 7.85 -35.58
C TRP A 101 -16.59 8.45 -36.75
N GLY A 102 -17.86 8.81 -36.52
CA GLY A 102 -18.77 9.38 -37.54
C GLY A 102 -20.11 8.67 -37.68
N GLU A 103 -20.22 7.41 -37.24
CA GLU A 103 -21.50 6.66 -37.23
C GLU A 103 -22.32 6.83 -35.94
N ALA A 104 -21.76 7.59 -34.97
CA ALA A 104 -22.32 7.84 -33.65
C ALA A 104 -23.69 8.55 -33.64
N GLY A 105 -24.08 9.20 -34.75
CA GLY A 105 -25.38 9.85 -34.91
C GLY A 105 -26.59 8.90 -34.86
N ARG A 106 -26.38 7.58 -34.84
CA ARG A 106 -27.42 6.56 -34.62
C ARG A 106 -27.41 5.93 -33.22
N ILE A 107 -26.53 6.36 -32.32
CA ILE A 107 -26.45 5.84 -30.95
C ILE A 107 -27.42 6.62 -30.06
N SER A 108 -28.72 6.52 -30.34
CA SER A 108 -29.77 7.00 -29.44
C SER A 108 -30.43 5.87 -28.64
N SER A 109 -29.94 4.61 -28.72
CA SER A 109 -30.66 3.51 -28.04
C SER A 109 -29.93 2.21 -27.67
N LEU A 110 -28.65 1.94 -28.03
CA LEU A 110 -28.06 0.61 -27.75
C LEU A 110 -26.76 0.68 -26.93
N THR A 111 -26.88 0.19 -25.69
CA THR A 111 -25.88 -0.44 -24.82
C THR A 111 -24.40 -0.12 -25.10
N CYS A 112 -23.82 0.75 -24.27
CA CYS A 112 -22.36 0.82 -24.12
C CYS A 112 -21.86 -0.50 -23.53
N ASP A 113 -21.21 -1.34 -24.34
CA ASP A 113 -20.62 -2.63 -23.91
C ASP A 113 -19.26 -2.47 -23.22
N CYS A 114 -18.87 -1.24 -22.90
CA CYS A 114 -17.63 -0.93 -22.21
C CYS A 114 -17.58 -1.62 -20.84
N LYS A 115 -16.49 -2.34 -20.59
CA LYS A 115 -16.25 -3.10 -19.35
C LYS A 115 -15.51 -2.29 -18.29
N ILE A 116 -15.36 -0.98 -18.49
CA ILE A 116 -14.69 -0.11 -17.53
C ILE A 116 -15.47 -0.07 -16.21
N ARG A 117 -14.74 -0.37 -15.13
CA ARG A 117 -15.18 -0.35 -13.74
C ARG A 117 -14.50 0.75 -12.94
N GLU A 118 -13.27 1.08 -13.29
CA GLU A 118 -12.47 2.11 -12.64
C GLU A 118 -11.78 2.99 -13.67
N ILE A 119 -11.82 4.30 -13.47
CA ILE A 119 -11.12 5.25 -14.31
C ILE A 119 -10.35 6.29 -13.48
N THR A 120 -9.09 6.51 -13.87
CA THR A 120 -8.26 7.58 -13.34
C THR A 120 -8.08 8.65 -14.42
N LEU A 121 -8.48 9.89 -14.12
CA LEU A 121 -8.48 11.02 -15.05
C LEU A 121 -7.57 12.14 -14.55
N THR A 122 -6.70 12.64 -15.43
CA THR A 122 -5.91 13.84 -15.16
C THR A 122 -6.72 15.07 -15.55
N TRP A 123 -7.00 15.94 -14.58
CA TRP A 123 -7.75 17.17 -14.76
C TRP A 123 -6.81 18.36 -14.85
N SER A 124 -7.09 19.34 -15.70
CA SER A 124 -6.30 20.57 -15.81
C SER A 124 -6.70 21.67 -14.80
N GLY A 125 -7.81 21.51 -14.10
CA GLY A 125 -8.49 22.61 -13.39
C GLY A 125 -9.65 23.22 -14.19
N ASN A 126 -9.82 22.87 -15.47
CA ASN A 126 -10.90 23.41 -16.30
C ASN A 126 -12.26 22.75 -15.99
N ASN A 127 -13.23 23.52 -15.49
CA ASN A 127 -14.58 23.03 -15.18
C ASN A 127 -15.33 22.49 -16.42
N THR A 128 -14.96 22.90 -17.64
CA THR A 128 -15.54 22.33 -18.86
C THR A 128 -15.28 20.82 -18.96
N ALA A 129 -14.10 20.35 -18.53
CA ALA A 129 -13.78 18.92 -18.50
C ALA A 129 -14.68 18.17 -17.52
N LEU A 130 -14.83 18.68 -16.29
CA LEU A 130 -15.74 18.11 -15.29
C LEU A 130 -17.19 18.05 -15.82
N ARG A 131 -17.67 19.13 -16.45
CA ARG A 131 -19.00 19.16 -17.05
C ARG A 131 -19.17 18.09 -18.12
N ALA A 132 -18.23 17.99 -19.06
CA ALA A 132 -18.23 16.99 -20.12
C ALA A 132 -18.20 15.56 -19.55
N TRP A 133 -17.33 15.27 -18.58
CA TRP A 133 -17.29 13.95 -17.95
C TRP A 133 -18.60 13.57 -17.25
N SER A 134 -19.29 14.55 -16.66
CA SER A 134 -20.54 14.35 -15.96
C SER A 134 -21.81 14.38 -16.83
N GLU A 135 -21.70 14.60 -18.14
CA GLU A 135 -22.86 14.64 -19.04
C GLU A 135 -23.53 13.26 -19.18
N PRO A 136 -24.81 13.16 -19.57
CA PRO A 136 -25.49 11.86 -19.71
C PRO A 136 -24.79 10.89 -20.67
N GLU A 137 -24.18 11.43 -21.72
CA GLU A 137 -23.39 10.70 -22.73
C GLU A 137 -21.92 10.48 -22.32
N GLY A 138 -21.51 10.96 -21.14
CA GLY A 138 -20.17 10.83 -20.58
C GLY A 138 -20.02 9.63 -19.64
N LEU A 139 -19.33 9.79 -18.50
CA LEU A 139 -19.07 8.69 -17.55
C LEU A 139 -20.34 7.96 -17.05
N PRO A 140 -21.51 8.62 -16.84
CA PRO A 140 -22.77 7.93 -16.53
C PRO A 140 -23.22 6.90 -17.57
N LEU A 141 -22.70 6.97 -18.81
CA LEU A 141 -22.97 6.03 -19.89
C LEU A 141 -22.25 4.67 -19.70
N LEU A 142 -21.24 4.61 -18.83
CA LEU A 142 -20.55 3.35 -18.51
C LEU A 142 -21.42 2.48 -17.58
N PRO A 143 -21.81 1.25 -17.97
CA PRO A 143 -22.72 0.43 -17.17
C PRO A 143 -22.07 -0.14 -15.90
N GLN A 144 -20.78 -0.44 -15.93
CA GLN A 144 -20.06 -1.11 -14.84
C GLN A 144 -19.18 -0.18 -14.01
N LEU A 145 -19.22 1.13 -14.27
CA LEU A 145 -18.39 2.10 -13.57
C LEU A 145 -18.76 2.14 -12.08
N ARG A 146 -17.76 1.95 -11.22
CA ARG A 146 -17.89 1.97 -9.76
C ARG A 146 -17.01 3.03 -9.12
N LYS A 147 -15.91 3.42 -9.77
CA LYS A 147 -14.91 4.31 -9.18
C LYS A 147 -14.35 5.29 -10.20
N ILE A 148 -14.29 6.57 -9.80
CA ILE A 148 -13.69 7.66 -10.56
C ILE A 148 -12.63 8.32 -9.68
N ILE A 149 -11.38 8.35 -10.16
CA ILE A 149 -10.27 9.04 -9.51
C ILE A 149 -9.90 10.24 -10.36
N ILE A 150 -9.99 11.45 -9.79
CA ILE A 150 -9.62 12.70 -10.45
C ILE A 150 -8.31 13.18 -9.85
N LEU A 151 -7.31 13.39 -10.71
CA LEU A 151 -6.00 13.90 -10.36
C LEU A 151 -5.93 15.38 -10.74
N GLY A 152 -5.91 16.26 -9.75
CA GLY A 152 -5.75 17.70 -9.97
C GLY A 152 -4.28 18.09 -10.21
N PRO A 153 -4.03 19.25 -10.85
CA PRO A 153 -2.70 19.83 -10.96
C PRO A 153 -2.15 20.26 -9.58
N ASP A 154 -0.86 20.61 -9.57
CA ASP A 154 -0.18 21.12 -8.38
C ASP A 154 -0.79 22.44 -7.89
N ASP A 155 -0.74 22.71 -6.57
CA ASP A 155 -1.22 23.99 -5.99
C ASP A 155 -0.54 25.22 -6.64
N GLU A 156 0.69 25.07 -7.13
CA GLU A 156 1.44 26.12 -7.84
C GLU A 156 0.98 26.31 -9.29
N GLU A 157 0.35 25.29 -9.89
CA GLU A 157 -0.19 25.31 -11.25
C GLU A 157 -1.71 25.59 -11.29
N MET A 158 -2.39 25.46 -10.14
CA MET A 158 -3.81 25.77 -9.98
C MET A 158 -4.06 27.27 -10.02
N ALA A 159 -4.74 27.73 -11.08
CA ALA A 159 -5.16 29.13 -11.20
C ALA A 159 -6.39 29.47 -10.34
N GLU A 160 -7.21 28.47 -10.01
CA GLU A 160 -8.49 28.65 -9.33
C GLU A 160 -8.36 28.53 -7.80
N SER A 161 -9.24 29.20 -7.05
CA SER A 161 -9.22 29.11 -5.58
C SER A 161 -9.68 27.72 -5.09
N GLN A 162 -9.23 27.35 -3.90
CA GLN A 162 -9.59 26.07 -3.29
C GLN A 162 -11.11 25.92 -3.11
N GLU A 163 -11.80 27.00 -2.74
CA GLU A 163 -13.25 27.04 -2.58
C GLU A 163 -13.97 26.82 -3.91
N TRP A 164 -13.43 27.41 -4.99
CA TRP A 164 -13.96 27.24 -6.34
C TRP A 164 -13.81 25.81 -6.84
N VAL A 165 -12.62 25.22 -6.65
CA VAL A 165 -12.35 23.81 -7.01
C VAL A 165 -13.30 22.88 -6.24
N SER A 166 -13.44 23.09 -4.93
CA SER A 166 -14.37 22.37 -4.07
C SER A 166 -15.82 22.46 -4.58
N ALA A 167 -16.28 23.66 -4.94
CA ALA A 167 -17.62 23.87 -5.50
C ALA A 167 -17.81 23.13 -6.84
N CYS A 168 -16.84 23.23 -7.75
CA CYS A 168 -16.90 22.56 -9.06
C CYS A 168 -16.93 21.03 -8.92
N MET A 169 -16.16 20.47 -7.97
CA MET A 169 -16.15 19.04 -7.65
C MET A 169 -17.47 18.59 -7.01
N GLY A 170 -18.04 19.39 -6.11
CA GLY A 170 -19.37 19.14 -5.56
C GLY A 170 -20.47 19.13 -6.63
N GLU A 171 -20.46 20.08 -7.56
CA GLU A 171 -21.39 20.06 -8.70
C GLU A 171 -21.16 18.87 -9.63
N PHE A 172 -19.90 18.52 -9.91
CA PHE A 172 -19.55 17.37 -10.73
C PHE A 172 -20.18 16.09 -10.19
N ARG A 173 -20.05 15.85 -8.88
CA ARG A 173 -20.68 14.73 -8.21
C ARG A 173 -22.19 14.74 -8.35
N GLN A 174 -22.84 15.87 -8.04
CA GLN A 174 -24.30 15.99 -8.17
C GLN A 174 -24.78 15.68 -9.59
N ARG A 175 -24.01 16.05 -10.61
CA ARG A 175 -24.32 15.73 -12.02
C ARG A 175 -24.17 14.23 -12.30
N ILE A 176 -23.12 13.58 -11.79
CA ILE A 176 -22.93 12.12 -11.90
C ILE A 176 -24.11 11.39 -11.27
N ASP A 177 -24.40 11.67 -9.99
CA ASP A 177 -25.48 11.01 -9.24
C ASP A 177 -26.83 11.16 -9.94
N ARG A 178 -27.15 12.39 -10.37
CA ARG A 178 -28.39 12.68 -11.12
C ARG A 178 -28.49 11.89 -12.41
N ASN A 179 -27.42 11.84 -13.20
CA ASN A 179 -27.44 11.23 -14.52
C ASN A 179 -27.40 9.69 -14.46
N VAL A 180 -26.74 9.12 -13.44
CA VAL A 180 -26.78 7.68 -13.15
C VAL A 180 -28.19 7.25 -12.76
N LEU A 181 -28.84 7.98 -11.83
CA LEU A 181 -30.22 7.71 -11.41
C LEU A 181 -31.21 7.82 -12.56
N ALA A 182 -31.11 8.87 -13.38
CA ALA A 182 -32.00 9.06 -14.53
C ALA A 182 -31.90 7.92 -15.55
N ARG A 183 -30.71 7.31 -15.68
CA ARG A 183 -30.50 6.16 -16.56
C ARG A 183 -31.00 4.85 -15.95
N ASP A 184 -30.72 4.62 -14.67
CA ASP A 184 -31.18 3.41 -13.99
C ASP A 184 -32.71 3.33 -14.04
N ASN A 185 -33.40 4.45 -13.77
CA ASN A 185 -34.85 4.54 -13.91
C ASN A 185 -35.35 4.24 -15.33
N LYS A 186 -34.70 4.80 -16.38
CA LYS A 186 -35.04 4.50 -17.79
C LYS A 186 -34.81 3.04 -18.17
N SER A 187 -33.83 2.37 -17.56
CA SER A 187 -33.55 0.95 -17.82
C SER A 187 -34.53 0.02 -17.12
N ILE A 188 -35.14 0.45 -16.01
CA ILE A 188 -36.22 -0.25 -15.31
C ILE A 188 -37.53 -0.12 -16.09
N GLU A 189 -37.91 1.10 -16.51
CA GLU A 189 -39.13 1.35 -17.31
C GLU A 189 -39.16 0.55 -18.62
N LYS A 190 -38.01 0.41 -19.30
CA LYS A 190 -37.90 -0.43 -20.52
C LYS A 190 -38.08 -1.93 -20.27
N LYS A 191 -37.82 -2.44 -19.07
CA LYS A 191 -38.01 -3.87 -18.75
C LYS A 191 -39.47 -4.21 -18.47
N ASP A 192 -40.26 -3.25 -18.01
CA ASP A 192 -41.68 -3.44 -17.70
C ASP A 192 -42.58 -3.35 -18.94
N GLU A 193 -42.15 -2.67 -20.01
CA GLU A 193 -42.90 -2.63 -21.28
C GLU A 193 -42.78 -3.91 -22.13
N ASP A 194 -41.75 -4.74 -21.91
CA ASP A 194 -41.53 -5.99 -22.66
C ASP A 194 -42.23 -7.23 -22.04
N ASN A 195 -42.92 -7.08 -20.91
CA ASN A 195 -43.59 -8.17 -20.17
C ASN A 195 -45.11 -7.92 -20.03
N ASP A 196 -45.88 -8.06 -21.11
CA ASP A 196 -47.34 -8.15 -21.03
C ASP A 196 -47.76 -9.59 -20.67
N GLY A 197 -48.28 -9.76 -19.45
CA GLY A 197 -48.81 -11.06 -19.03
C GLY A 197 -49.13 -11.23 -17.55
N THR A 198 -50.25 -10.63 -17.12
CA THR A 198 -51.08 -11.00 -15.95
C THR A 198 -50.75 -10.33 -14.60
N SER A 199 -51.74 -9.57 -14.13
CA SER A 199 -51.78 -8.87 -12.85
C SER A 199 -51.93 -9.79 -11.64
N LYS A 200 -51.27 -9.42 -10.53
CA LYS A 200 -51.87 -9.43 -9.19
C LYS A 200 -51.04 -8.59 -8.20
N THR A 201 -51.75 -7.66 -7.57
CA THR A 201 -51.38 -6.83 -6.43
C THR A 201 -50.79 -7.61 -5.27
N LYS A 202 -49.67 -7.12 -4.72
CA LYS A 202 -49.29 -7.32 -3.31
C LYS A 202 -48.34 -6.22 -2.86
N ASP A 203 -48.72 -5.54 -1.78
CA ASP A 203 -47.88 -4.65 -0.99
C ASP A 203 -46.65 -5.41 -0.47
N SER A 204 -45.46 -4.86 -0.68
CA SER A 204 -44.32 -5.06 0.21
C SER A 204 -43.29 -3.96 -0.01
N SER A 205 -43.10 -3.17 1.04
CA SER A 205 -41.89 -2.40 1.31
C SER A 205 -40.66 -3.31 1.24
N ASP A 206 -39.86 -3.18 0.19
CA ASP A 206 -38.43 -3.56 0.12
C ASP A 206 -37.90 -3.20 -1.27
N ALA A 207 -37.68 -1.90 -1.51
CA ALA A 207 -37.05 -1.39 -2.72
C ALA A 207 -35.88 -0.48 -2.34
N ASP A 208 -34.86 -1.05 -1.70
CA ASP A 208 -33.60 -0.33 -1.41
C ASP A 208 -32.36 -1.19 -1.66
N THR A 209 -32.33 -1.94 -2.75
CA THR A 209 -31.17 -2.76 -3.15
C THR A 209 -31.03 -2.82 -4.66
N ASP A 210 -30.55 -1.73 -5.28
CA ASP A 210 -29.58 -1.77 -6.42
C ASP A 210 -29.27 -0.36 -6.99
N LYS A 211 -28.98 0.64 -6.15
CA LYS A 211 -28.43 1.91 -6.65
C LYS A 211 -26.95 1.71 -6.99
N ARG A 212 -26.55 1.98 -8.24
CA ARG A 212 -25.14 1.99 -8.65
C ARG A 212 -24.42 3.13 -7.94
N ASN A 213 -23.81 2.84 -6.79
CA ASN A 213 -23.00 3.81 -6.04
C ASN A 213 -21.64 3.97 -6.73
N ILE A 214 -21.31 5.17 -7.19
CA ILE A 214 -20.03 5.49 -7.82
C ILE A 214 -19.17 6.27 -6.83
N GLU A 215 -18.06 5.67 -6.40
CA GLU A 215 -17.07 6.33 -5.54
C GLU A 215 -16.30 7.37 -6.36
N ILE A 216 -16.27 8.63 -5.90
CA ILE A 216 -15.52 9.72 -6.54
C ILE A 216 -14.44 10.22 -5.59
N ILE A 217 -13.20 10.08 -6.02
CA ILE A 217 -12.01 10.48 -5.27
C ILE A 217 -11.34 11.64 -5.97
N PHE A 218 -11.03 12.71 -5.22
CA PHE A 218 -10.18 13.79 -5.71
C PHE A 218 -8.81 13.75 -5.04
N VAL A 219 -7.76 13.85 -5.86
CA VAL A 219 -6.37 13.81 -5.42
C VAL A 219 -5.71 15.14 -5.80
N LYS A 220 -5.33 15.94 -4.79
CA LYS A 220 -4.51 17.15 -4.97
C LYS A 220 -3.03 16.82 -4.88
N ARG A 221 -2.21 17.54 -5.65
CA ARG A 221 -0.76 17.45 -5.61
C ARG A 221 -0.24 18.67 -4.82
N GLY A 222 -0.01 18.47 -3.52
CA GLY A 222 0.53 19.51 -2.64
C GLY A 222 2.05 19.46 -2.60
N GLY A 223 2.71 20.62 -2.46
CA GLY A 223 4.18 20.77 -2.44
C GLY A 223 4.93 20.02 -1.32
N LYS A 224 4.26 19.17 -0.53
CA LYS A 224 4.84 18.24 0.46
C LYS A 224 4.05 16.92 0.61
N GLY A 225 3.40 16.43 -0.45
CA GLY A 225 2.64 15.17 -0.45
C GLY A 225 1.24 15.30 -1.06
N ARG A 226 0.64 14.18 -1.52
CA ARG A 226 -0.70 14.21 -2.13
C ARG A 226 -1.79 14.25 -1.05
N ILE A 227 -2.81 15.08 -1.24
CA ILE A 227 -3.97 15.16 -0.35
C ILE A 227 -5.13 14.44 -1.01
N LEU A 228 -5.67 13.43 -0.32
CA LEU A 228 -6.85 12.67 -0.74
C LEU A 228 -8.10 13.32 -0.11
N GLU A 229 -9.01 13.81 -0.93
CA GLU A 229 -10.32 14.32 -0.47
C GLU A 229 -11.41 13.36 -0.98
N ASN A 230 -12.07 12.64 -0.06
CA ASN A 230 -13.30 11.94 -0.38
C ASN A 230 -14.44 12.96 -0.44
N LEU A 231 -15.11 13.05 -1.58
CA LEU A 231 -16.23 13.98 -1.79
C LEU A 231 -17.44 13.74 -0.86
N ASP A 232 -17.52 12.60 -0.17
CA ASP A 232 -18.51 12.32 0.88
C ASP A 232 -18.41 13.26 2.10
N THR A 233 -17.27 13.94 2.26
CA THR A 233 -16.97 14.78 3.43
C THR A 233 -16.94 16.29 3.11
N LEU A 234 -17.19 16.66 1.85
CA LEU A 234 -17.06 18.04 1.36
C LEU A 234 -18.22 18.92 1.85
N GLY A 235 -17.91 19.82 2.80
CA GLY A 235 -18.88 20.68 3.51
C GLY A 235 -18.83 20.52 5.03
N GLN A 236 -18.11 19.52 5.54
CA GLN A 236 -17.75 19.43 6.96
C GLN A 236 -16.51 20.30 7.24
N PRO A 237 -16.36 20.86 8.47
CA PRO A 237 -15.18 21.63 8.82
C PRO A 237 -13.91 20.85 8.48
N GLN A 238 -12.93 21.52 7.88
CA GLN A 238 -11.62 20.94 7.59
C GLN A 238 -11.17 20.15 8.82
N PRO A 239 -10.93 18.85 8.67
CA PRO A 239 -10.72 18.03 9.83
C PRO A 239 -9.31 18.42 10.33
N THR A 240 -9.20 18.65 11.64
CA THR A 240 -7.98 19.24 12.25
C THR A 240 -6.74 18.40 11.92
N VAL A 241 -5.52 18.91 12.18
CA VAL A 241 -4.28 18.13 11.98
C VAL A 241 -4.32 16.74 12.66
N GLU A 242 -5.18 16.57 13.66
CA GLU A 242 -5.40 15.32 14.38
C GLU A 242 -6.33 14.33 13.65
N SER A 243 -7.18 14.81 12.74
CA SER A 243 -8.05 13.97 11.90
C SER A 243 -7.33 13.18 10.79
N ARG A 244 -6.08 13.52 10.50
CA ARG A 244 -5.21 12.80 9.55
C ARG A 244 -3.97 12.24 10.27
N ALA A 245 -4.12 11.91 11.55
CA ALA A 245 -3.04 11.37 12.38
C ALA A 245 -2.33 10.17 11.74
N ALA A 246 -3.06 9.28 11.06
CA ALA A 246 -2.48 8.12 10.39
C ALA A 246 -1.57 8.50 9.21
N HIS A 247 -1.99 9.48 8.40
CA HIS A 247 -1.18 9.99 7.29
C HIS A 247 0.07 10.70 7.81
N ARG A 248 -0.10 11.54 8.82
CA ARG A 248 1.02 12.22 9.49
C ARG A 248 2.02 11.23 10.06
N TRP A 249 1.55 10.14 10.67
CA TRP A 249 2.40 9.06 11.16
C TRP A 249 3.27 8.49 10.02
N LEU A 250 2.66 8.17 8.88
CA LEU A 250 3.36 7.63 7.72
C LEU A 250 4.41 8.61 7.18
N ASP A 251 4.05 9.89 7.03
CA ASP A 251 4.95 10.93 6.52
C ASP A 251 6.19 11.08 7.41
N SER A 252 5.99 11.20 8.72
CA SER A 252 7.09 11.32 9.69
C SER A 252 8.02 10.10 9.68
N VAL A 253 7.45 8.89 9.63
CA VAL A 253 8.22 7.65 9.63
C VAL A 253 8.99 7.47 8.33
N TYR A 254 8.37 7.75 7.17
CA TYR A 254 9.05 7.65 5.88
C TYR A 254 10.14 8.71 5.73
N ALA A 255 9.90 9.94 6.19
CA ALA A 255 10.92 10.99 6.19
C ALA A 255 12.14 10.57 7.05
N PHE A 256 11.89 10.03 8.24
CA PHE A 256 12.94 9.51 9.12
C PHE A 256 13.69 8.33 8.50
N ALA A 257 12.97 7.33 7.98
CA ALA A 257 13.54 6.16 7.36
C ALA A 257 14.43 6.49 6.15
N ASN A 258 14.01 7.46 5.33
CA ASN A 258 14.78 7.93 4.18
C ASN A 258 16.11 8.53 4.62
N ARG A 259 16.12 9.33 5.71
CA ARG A 259 17.35 9.87 6.28
C ARG A 259 18.24 8.75 6.82
N VAL A 260 17.71 7.85 7.66
CA VAL A 260 18.45 6.70 8.18
C VAL A 260 19.07 5.88 7.03
N ASN A 261 18.34 5.66 5.92
CA ASN A 261 18.84 4.97 4.74
C ASN A 261 20.04 5.67 4.09
N GLN A 262 19.94 6.98 3.86
CA GLN A 262 21.02 7.77 3.27
C GLN A 262 22.29 7.66 4.11
N PHE A 263 22.17 7.87 5.43
CA PHE A 263 23.31 7.75 6.35
C PHE A 263 23.87 6.33 6.43
N TRP A 264 23.01 5.31 6.42
CA TRP A 264 23.41 3.90 6.46
C TRP A 264 24.22 3.51 5.23
N MET A 265 23.72 3.81 4.04
CA MET A 265 24.39 3.48 2.78
C MET A 265 25.77 4.14 2.68
N GLN A 266 25.88 5.40 3.10
CA GLN A 266 27.16 6.11 3.12
C GLN A 266 28.12 5.53 4.16
N SER A 267 27.64 5.25 5.37
CA SER A 267 28.47 4.67 6.44
C SER A 267 29.01 3.30 6.04
N LEU A 268 28.19 2.47 5.37
CA LEU A 268 28.63 1.19 4.82
C LEU A 268 29.65 1.35 3.69
N SER A 269 29.49 2.34 2.80
CA SER A 269 30.44 2.57 1.70
C SER A 269 31.83 2.97 2.18
N ALA A 270 31.93 3.60 3.36
CA ALA A 270 33.19 3.99 3.97
C ALA A 270 33.92 2.82 4.68
N ILE A 271 33.25 1.68 4.90
CA ILE A 271 33.83 0.52 5.59
C ILE A 271 34.04 -0.62 4.56
N PRO A 272 35.28 -1.09 4.35
CA PRO A 272 35.54 -2.22 3.47
C PRO A 272 34.70 -3.45 3.85
N PRO A 273 34.13 -4.20 2.88
CA PRO A 273 33.29 -5.37 3.17
C PRO A 273 33.96 -6.43 4.07
N SER A 274 35.29 -6.56 4.00
CA SER A 274 36.09 -7.46 4.83
C SER A 274 36.09 -7.09 6.33
N LEU A 275 35.70 -5.86 6.67
CA LEU A 275 35.65 -5.31 8.03
C LEU A 275 34.22 -5.14 8.54
N HIS A 276 33.22 -5.69 7.84
CA HIS A 276 31.83 -5.66 8.26
C HIS A 276 31.63 -6.61 9.45
N ASP A 277 31.54 -6.04 10.65
CA ASP A 277 31.18 -6.76 11.86
C ASP A 277 29.66 -6.78 12.09
N HIS A 278 29.23 -7.29 13.25
CA HIS A 278 27.84 -7.31 13.67
C HIS A 278 27.12 -5.93 13.66
N MET A 279 27.84 -4.80 13.75
CA MET A 279 27.27 -3.45 13.65
C MET A 279 26.96 -3.09 12.19
N ALA A 280 27.82 -3.48 11.25
CA ALA A 280 27.63 -3.27 9.82
C ALA A 280 26.67 -4.29 9.17
N SER A 281 26.29 -5.35 9.88
CA SER A 281 25.31 -6.33 9.40
C SER A 281 23.92 -5.72 9.17
N HIS A 282 23.16 -6.25 8.23
CA HIS A 282 21.76 -5.87 8.05
C HIS A 282 20.84 -6.50 9.12
N VAL A 283 19.73 -5.81 9.43
CA VAL A 283 18.62 -6.37 10.22
C VAL A 283 17.80 -7.29 9.33
N VAL A 284 17.64 -8.54 9.78
CA VAL A 284 16.79 -9.55 9.13
C VAL A 284 15.42 -9.59 9.81
N VAL A 285 14.37 -9.38 9.02
CA VAL A 285 12.97 -9.54 9.41
C VAL A 285 12.42 -10.79 8.72
N ALA A 286 11.98 -11.77 9.51
CA ALA A 286 11.26 -12.93 8.99
C ALA A 286 9.77 -12.62 8.91
N LEU A 287 9.18 -12.84 7.74
CA LEU A 287 7.75 -12.65 7.48
C LEU A 287 7.11 -14.03 7.33
N ILE A 288 6.29 -14.43 8.29
CA ILE A 288 5.55 -15.70 8.26
C ILE A 288 4.14 -15.42 7.76
N ASP A 289 3.84 -15.83 6.53
CA ASP A 289 2.64 -15.43 5.79
C ASP A 289 2.32 -16.44 4.66
N ASP A 290 1.49 -16.06 3.68
CA ASP A 290 1.12 -16.86 2.51
C ASP A 290 2.19 -16.94 1.39
N GLY A 291 3.37 -16.37 1.63
CA GLY A 291 4.43 -16.21 0.64
C GLY A 291 4.54 -14.77 0.14
N VAL A 292 5.46 -14.50 -0.78
CA VAL A 292 5.72 -13.15 -1.32
C VAL A 292 6.00 -13.22 -2.80
N GLN A 293 5.45 -12.30 -3.60
CA GLN A 293 5.85 -12.12 -4.98
C GLN A 293 7.26 -11.51 -5.06
N ALA A 294 8.29 -12.38 -5.02
CA ALA A 294 9.69 -11.98 -4.90
C ALA A 294 10.30 -11.43 -6.20
N TYR A 295 9.74 -11.82 -7.36
CA TYR A 295 10.24 -11.43 -8.68
C TYR A 295 9.42 -10.30 -9.29
N GLY A 296 10.10 -9.34 -9.92
CA GLY A 296 9.48 -8.20 -10.62
C GLY A 296 9.08 -7.04 -9.71
N SER A 297 9.20 -7.18 -8.39
CA SER A 297 8.91 -6.14 -7.39
C SER A 297 10.20 -5.43 -6.91
N PHE A 298 10.05 -4.21 -6.38
CA PHE A 298 11.16 -3.49 -5.74
C PHE A 298 11.67 -4.21 -4.48
N LEU A 299 10.89 -5.15 -3.94
CA LEU A 299 11.25 -6.04 -2.84
C LEU A 299 12.43 -6.95 -3.15
N SER A 300 12.71 -7.23 -4.43
CA SER A 300 13.81 -8.11 -4.83
C SER A 300 15.16 -7.69 -4.25
N ALA A 301 15.38 -6.38 -4.02
CA ALA A 301 16.60 -5.87 -3.38
C ALA A 301 16.67 -6.14 -1.86
N ASN A 302 15.52 -6.32 -1.21
CA ASN A 302 15.38 -6.55 0.22
C ASN A 302 15.31 -8.04 0.56
N ILE A 303 14.83 -8.90 -0.34
CA ILE A 303 14.70 -10.34 -0.11
C ILE A 303 16.07 -11.02 -0.25
N THR A 304 16.53 -11.69 0.82
CA THR A 304 17.80 -12.45 0.82
C THR A 304 17.61 -13.95 0.59
N GLY A 305 16.36 -14.37 0.43
CA GLY A 305 15.91 -15.75 0.29
C GLY A 305 14.63 -15.96 1.08
N GLY A 306 14.12 -17.19 1.07
CA GLY A 306 12.94 -17.56 1.85
C GLY A 306 12.83 -19.06 1.99
N LYS A 307 11.79 -19.52 2.67
CA LYS A 307 11.51 -20.95 2.88
C LYS A 307 10.01 -21.21 2.90
N SER A 308 9.59 -22.35 2.38
CA SER A 308 8.20 -22.77 2.47
C SER A 308 8.05 -23.91 3.45
N PHE A 309 7.00 -23.84 4.25
CA PHE A 309 6.51 -24.87 5.15
C PHE A 309 5.08 -25.29 4.79
N ALA A 310 4.54 -24.74 3.69
CA ALA A 310 3.25 -25.11 3.15
C ALA A 310 3.33 -26.47 2.47
N THR A 311 2.41 -27.38 2.81
CA THR A 311 2.43 -28.77 2.36
C THR A 311 1.54 -29.05 1.15
N GLY A 312 0.79 -28.06 0.65
CA GLY A 312 0.08 -28.11 -0.63
C GLY A 312 -1.04 -29.16 -0.64
N GLY A 313 -2.25 -28.74 -0.27
CA GLY A 313 -3.37 -29.60 0.11
C GLY A 313 -3.91 -30.64 -0.88
N THR A 314 -3.35 -30.81 -2.08
CA THR A 314 -3.88 -31.81 -3.05
C THR A 314 -2.85 -32.62 -3.85
N ASN A 315 -1.58 -32.21 -3.95
CA ASN A 315 -0.63 -32.87 -4.89
C ASN A 315 0.80 -33.12 -4.36
N ASN A 316 1.09 -32.96 -3.06
CA ASN A 316 2.45 -33.16 -2.49
C ASN A 316 3.56 -32.29 -3.14
N VAL A 317 3.20 -31.26 -3.92
CA VAL A 317 4.15 -30.30 -4.48
C VAL A 317 4.28 -29.16 -3.48
N ALA A 318 5.50 -28.97 -2.95
CA ALA A 318 5.79 -27.86 -2.06
C ALA A 318 5.55 -26.53 -2.77
N SER A 319 4.59 -25.73 -2.30
CA SER A 319 4.35 -24.39 -2.83
C SER A 319 5.57 -23.51 -2.54
N PRO A 320 6.14 -22.81 -3.53
CA PRO A 320 7.33 -21.99 -3.31
C PRO A 320 7.00 -20.76 -2.46
N TRP A 321 7.97 -20.32 -1.65
CA TRP A 321 7.86 -19.12 -0.82
C TRP A 321 7.81 -17.82 -1.62
N TYR A 322 8.33 -17.84 -2.86
CA TYR A 322 8.37 -16.69 -3.77
C TYR A 322 7.08 -16.50 -4.59
N VAL A 323 6.01 -17.21 -4.21
CA VAL A 323 4.65 -17.03 -4.73
C VAL A 323 3.74 -16.83 -3.53
N SER A 324 3.06 -15.69 -3.49
CA SER A 324 2.05 -15.36 -2.48
C SER A 324 0.70 -15.92 -2.93
N GLU A 325 -0.04 -16.57 -2.02
CA GLU A 325 -1.30 -17.24 -2.34
C GLU A 325 -2.47 -16.26 -2.48
N LEU A 326 -2.61 -15.34 -1.52
CA LEU A 326 -3.67 -14.34 -1.45
C LEU A 326 -3.14 -12.94 -1.77
N GLY A 327 -1.83 -12.78 -1.95
CA GLY A 327 -1.17 -11.48 -2.11
C GLY A 327 -0.84 -10.80 -0.78
N HIS A 328 -1.31 -11.34 0.34
CA HIS A 328 -1.21 -10.72 1.68
C HIS A 328 0.26 -10.52 2.09
N GLY A 329 1.07 -11.58 2.05
CA GLY A 329 2.48 -11.49 2.41
C GLY A 329 3.26 -10.54 1.51
N THR A 330 2.85 -10.36 0.24
CA THR A 330 3.46 -9.35 -0.63
C THR A 330 3.21 -7.93 -0.11
N VAL A 331 1.97 -7.61 0.27
CA VAL A 331 1.63 -6.31 0.86
C VAL A 331 2.39 -6.08 2.17
N MET A 332 2.50 -7.10 3.02
CA MET A 332 3.24 -7.02 4.28
C MET A 332 4.73 -6.75 4.05
N ALA A 333 5.36 -7.51 3.14
CA ALA A 333 6.75 -7.32 2.76
C ALA A 333 7.00 -5.90 2.21
N GLU A 334 6.13 -5.41 1.33
CA GLU A 334 6.22 -4.05 0.78
C GLU A 334 6.13 -2.99 1.88
N THR A 335 5.22 -3.18 2.82
CA THR A 335 5.02 -2.25 3.94
C THR A 335 6.25 -2.18 4.83
N ILE A 336 6.83 -3.32 5.21
CA ILE A 336 8.07 -3.36 6.02
C ILE A 336 9.21 -2.68 5.26
N ALA A 337 9.38 -2.96 3.97
CA ALA A 337 10.44 -2.37 3.16
C ALA A 337 10.25 -0.86 2.91
N ARG A 338 9.01 -0.36 2.88
CA ARG A 338 8.71 1.08 2.81
C ARG A 338 9.11 1.79 4.09
N VAL A 339 8.75 1.23 5.23
CA VAL A 339 9.16 1.78 6.52
C VAL A 339 10.66 1.62 6.74
N CYS A 340 11.28 0.52 6.32
CA CYS A 340 12.70 0.25 6.51
C CYS A 340 13.40 -0.12 5.19
N PRO A 341 13.81 0.85 4.35
CA PRO A 341 14.35 0.59 3.00
C PRO A 341 15.59 -0.30 2.94
N MET A 342 16.39 -0.34 4.00
CA MET A 342 17.62 -1.12 4.12
C MET A 342 17.44 -2.50 4.78
N VAL A 343 16.20 -2.87 5.14
CA VAL A 343 15.88 -4.16 5.77
C VAL A 343 16.22 -5.33 4.87
N LYS A 344 16.59 -6.48 5.44
CA LYS A 344 16.61 -7.75 4.74
C LYS A 344 15.42 -8.60 5.15
N LEU A 345 14.61 -8.99 4.17
CA LEU A 345 13.41 -9.79 4.38
C LEU A 345 13.72 -11.26 4.13
N TYR A 346 13.16 -12.11 4.98
CA TYR A 346 13.16 -13.56 4.80
C TYR A 346 11.72 -14.08 4.82
N PRO A 347 11.03 -14.13 3.66
CA PRO A 347 9.67 -14.63 3.57
C PRO A 347 9.58 -16.12 3.88
N MET A 348 8.56 -16.49 4.63
CA MET A 348 8.29 -17.84 5.09
C MET A 348 6.84 -18.19 4.80
N ARG A 349 6.62 -18.99 3.76
CA ARG A 349 5.28 -19.44 3.41
C ARG A 349 4.82 -20.53 4.37
N VAL A 350 3.63 -20.39 4.91
CA VAL A 350 2.95 -21.37 5.78
C VAL A 350 1.59 -21.74 5.18
N ASP A 351 0.99 -22.83 5.69
CA ASP A 351 -0.33 -23.26 5.23
C ASP A 351 -1.42 -22.33 5.80
N THR A 352 -2.29 -21.84 4.91
CA THR A 352 -3.44 -20.98 5.20
C THR A 352 -4.73 -21.78 5.20
N HIS A 353 -5.64 -21.44 6.09
CA HIS A 353 -6.95 -22.06 6.23
C HIS A 353 -8.01 -20.98 6.38
N THR A 354 -9.22 -21.27 5.89
CA THR A 354 -10.39 -20.43 6.12
C THR A 354 -11.10 -20.94 7.36
N SER A 355 -11.22 -20.09 8.38
CA SER A 355 -11.96 -20.42 9.60
C SER A 355 -13.46 -20.60 9.32
N GLU A 356 -14.21 -21.11 10.32
CA GLU A 356 -15.68 -21.25 10.21
C GLU A 356 -16.39 -19.92 9.91
N ASN A 357 -15.77 -18.79 10.28
CA ASN A 357 -16.30 -17.44 10.08
C ASN A 357 -15.83 -16.80 8.77
N GLY A 358 -15.10 -17.53 7.91
CA GLY A 358 -14.58 -17.01 6.64
C GLY A 358 -13.23 -16.30 6.74
N GLU A 359 -12.72 -16.06 7.95
CA GLU A 359 -11.44 -15.36 8.18
C GLU A 359 -10.22 -16.25 7.86
N PRO A 360 -9.18 -15.73 7.22
CA PRO A 360 -7.94 -16.45 6.97
C PRO A 360 -7.14 -16.66 8.26
N THR A 361 -6.67 -17.89 8.46
CA THR A 361 -5.90 -18.32 9.63
C THR A 361 -4.71 -19.19 9.22
N LEU A 362 -3.72 -19.29 10.11
CA LEU A 362 -2.48 -20.03 9.88
C LEU A 362 -2.43 -21.34 10.66
N GLU A 363 -1.91 -22.39 10.04
CA GLU A 363 -1.70 -23.67 10.73
C GLU A 363 -0.54 -23.57 11.75
N ALA A 364 -0.79 -23.83 13.04
CA ALA A 364 0.23 -23.62 14.07
C ALA A 364 1.50 -24.48 13.91
N ARG A 365 1.40 -25.65 13.27
CA ARG A 365 2.57 -26.52 13.05
C ARG A 365 3.53 -25.90 12.04
N SER A 366 3.03 -25.49 10.87
CA SER A 366 3.85 -24.81 9.86
C SER A 366 4.43 -23.49 10.39
N VAL A 367 3.67 -22.74 11.18
CA VAL A 367 4.18 -21.53 11.88
C VAL A 367 5.30 -21.85 12.85
N ALA A 368 5.18 -22.91 13.68
CA ALA A 368 6.23 -23.27 14.62
C ALA A 368 7.55 -23.63 13.91
N LEU A 369 7.46 -24.37 12.79
CA LEU A 369 8.61 -24.71 11.95
C LEU A 369 9.23 -23.46 11.29
N ALA A 370 8.39 -22.49 10.90
CA ALA A 370 8.84 -21.21 10.38
C ALA A 370 9.59 -20.39 11.45
N ILE A 371 9.10 -20.33 12.69
CA ILE A 371 9.79 -19.66 13.80
C ILE A 371 11.18 -20.27 14.05
N ASP A 372 11.31 -21.60 14.08
CA ASP A 372 12.61 -22.27 14.22
C ASP A 372 13.58 -21.87 13.09
N ALA A 373 13.10 -21.89 11.85
CA ALA A 373 13.93 -21.47 10.73
C ALA A 373 14.29 -19.98 10.77
N ALA A 374 13.43 -19.11 11.31
CA ALA A 374 13.69 -17.68 11.42
C ALA A 374 14.84 -17.44 12.41
N ILE A 375 14.79 -18.16 13.54
CA ILE A 375 15.86 -18.19 14.54
C ILE A 375 17.18 -18.68 13.91
N GLN A 376 17.15 -19.79 13.17
CA GLN A 376 18.35 -20.34 12.49
C GLN A 376 18.93 -19.40 11.44
N ARG A 377 18.09 -18.56 10.81
CA ARG A 377 18.51 -17.51 9.87
C ARG A 377 18.99 -16.23 10.56
N GLY A 378 18.98 -16.17 11.89
CA GLY A 378 19.42 -15.01 12.65
C GLY A 378 18.46 -13.82 12.57
N ALA A 379 17.18 -14.06 12.26
CA ALA A 379 16.16 -13.02 12.28
C ALA A 379 16.07 -12.37 13.67
N LYS A 380 16.03 -11.04 13.71
CA LYS A 380 15.88 -10.26 14.96
C LYS A 380 14.45 -9.84 15.20
N ILE A 381 13.65 -9.84 14.14
CA ILE A 381 12.23 -9.54 14.16
C ILE A 381 11.53 -10.66 13.41
N ILE A 382 10.48 -11.21 14.02
CA ILE A 382 9.54 -12.12 13.38
C ILE A 382 8.18 -11.40 13.34
N LEU A 383 7.59 -11.34 12.16
CA LEU A 383 6.25 -10.81 11.92
C LEU A 383 5.32 -11.96 11.55
N ILE A 384 4.20 -12.08 12.27
CA ILE A 384 3.11 -13.02 11.96
C ILE A 384 1.82 -12.19 11.88
N PRO A 385 1.44 -11.69 10.70
CA PRO A 385 0.35 -10.74 10.52
C PRO A 385 -1.01 -11.42 10.31
N TRP A 386 -1.21 -12.61 10.90
CA TRP A 386 -2.46 -13.36 10.87
C TRP A 386 -2.70 -14.12 12.16
N LEU A 387 -3.96 -14.47 12.38
CA LEU A 387 -4.37 -15.36 13.46
C LEU A 387 -3.91 -16.80 13.18
N ILE A 388 -3.65 -17.54 14.24
CA ILE A 388 -3.21 -18.93 14.17
C ILE A 388 -4.33 -19.80 14.70
N GLU A 389 -4.67 -20.86 13.97
CA GLU A 389 -5.78 -21.74 14.32
C GLU A 389 -5.58 -22.40 15.70
N PRO A 390 -6.67 -22.57 16.49
CA PRO A 390 -6.64 -23.38 17.70
C PRO A 390 -6.30 -24.84 17.36
N THR A 391 -5.25 -25.38 17.97
CA THR A 391 -4.64 -26.63 17.52
C THR A 391 -4.87 -27.84 18.43
N LYS A 392 -4.70 -29.03 17.82
CA LYS A 392 -4.48 -30.30 18.53
C LYS A 392 -3.29 -30.20 19.50
N SER A 393 -3.32 -30.95 20.60
CA SER A 393 -2.38 -30.83 21.72
C SER A 393 -0.89 -30.92 21.36
N SER A 394 -0.50 -31.68 20.33
CA SER A 394 0.89 -31.83 19.90
C SER A 394 1.44 -30.61 19.17
N SER A 395 0.67 -29.98 18.29
CA SER A 395 1.09 -28.79 17.53
C SER A 395 1.20 -27.58 18.46
N HIS A 396 0.31 -27.48 19.44
CA HIS A 396 0.37 -26.46 20.48
C HIS A 396 1.67 -26.53 21.30
N LYS A 397 2.12 -27.75 21.68
CA LYS A 397 3.40 -27.93 22.40
C LYS A 397 4.61 -27.48 21.57
N LEU A 398 4.61 -27.79 20.27
CA LEU A 398 5.68 -27.38 19.37
C LEU A 398 5.74 -25.85 19.23
N LEU A 399 4.59 -25.21 18.95
CA LEU A 399 4.52 -23.75 18.86
C LEU A 399 4.98 -23.08 20.15
N HIS A 400 4.51 -23.54 21.31
CA HIS A 400 4.94 -23.04 22.60
C HIS A 400 6.46 -23.14 22.81
N SER A 401 7.07 -24.28 22.49
CA SER A 401 8.53 -24.46 22.59
C SER A 401 9.29 -23.50 21.67
N MET A 402 8.78 -23.23 20.46
CA MET A 402 9.43 -22.31 19.52
C MET A 402 9.28 -20.85 19.93
N LEU A 403 8.14 -20.45 20.50
CA LEU A 403 7.95 -19.12 21.09
C LEU A 403 8.85 -18.91 22.31
N GLN A 404 8.98 -19.91 23.18
CA GLN A 404 9.92 -19.87 24.30
C GLN A 404 11.36 -19.67 23.83
N ARG A 405 11.76 -20.41 22.79
CA ARG A 405 13.10 -20.30 22.21
C ARG A 405 13.34 -18.94 21.56
N ALA A 406 12.35 -18.38 20.86
CA ALA A 406 12.41 -17.03 20.29
C ALA A 406 12.62 -15.99 21.40
N HIS A 407 11.87 -16.11 22.50
CA HIS A 407 12.01 -15.25 23.66
C HIS A 407 13.41 -15.34 24.30
N MET A 408 13.92 -16.55 24.54
CA MET A 408 15.26 -16.77 25.12
C MET A 408 16.40 -16.20 24.27
N LEU A 409 16.17 -16.01 22.97
CA LEU A 409 17.15 -15.50 22.01
C LEU A 409 16.94 -14.01 21.67
N ASP A 410 16.11 -13.32 22.45
CA ASP A 410 15.80 -11.89 22.28
C ASP A 410 15.31 -11.57 20.86
N VAL A 411 14.41 -12.41 20.32
CA VAL A 411 13.74 -12.16 19.03
C VAL A 411 12.46 -11.37 19.28
N LEU A 412 12.30 -10.23 18.62
CA LEU A 412 11.09 -9.41 18.73
C LEU A 412 9.98 -10.01 17.87
N LEU A 413 8.84 -10.33 18.48
CA LEU A 413 7.69 -10.93 17.79
C LEU A 413 6.54 -9.93 17.67
N PHE A 414 6.06 -9.70 16.45
CA PHE A 414 4.94 -8.79 16.15
C PHE A 414 3.74 -9.59 15.63
N ILE A 415 2.58 -9.38 16.23
CA ILE A 415 1.32 -10.07 15.92
C ILE A 415 0.13 -9.09 15.92
N PRO A 416 -0.94 -9.36 15.17
CA PRO A 416 -2.16 -8.57 15.24
C PRO A 416 -2.85 -8.73 16.60
N SER A 417 -3.55 -7.68 17.03
CA SER A 417 -4.50 -7.78 18.12
C SER A 417 -5.77 -8.49 17.63
N SER A 418 -6.16 -9.57 18.30
CA SER A 418 -7.40 -10.29 18.01
C SER A 418 -8.59 -9.51 18.57
N ALA A 419 -9.31 -8.78 17.73
CA ALA A 419 -10.61 -8.25 18.12
C ALA A 419 -11.65 -9.39 18.11
N GLY A 420 -12.15 -9.78 19.28
CA GLY A 420 -13.48 -10.42 19.37
C GLY A 420 -13.60 -11.94 19.55
N GLU A 421 -12.55 -12.76 19.65
CA GLU A 421 -12.72 -14.22 19.81
C GLU A 421 -11.93 -14.90 20.95
N GLY A 422 -12.43 -16.06 21.36
CA GLY A 422 -12.34 -16.63 22.71
C GLY A 422 -10.96 -16.98 23.29
N PRO A 423 -10.91 -17.29 24.61
CA PRO A 423 -9.69 -17.31 25.44
C PRO A 423 -8.58 -18.31 25.03
N GLN A 424 -8.84 -19.27 24.15
CA GLN A 424 -7.88 -20.34 23.82
C GLN A 424 -6.82 -19.95 22.78
N ALA A 425 -7.19 -19.29 21.68
CA ALA A 425 -6.24 -18.87 20.63
C ALA A 425 -5.23 -17.81 21.13
N LEU A 426 -5.68 -16.95 22.05
CA LEU A 426 -4.90 -15.91 22.73
C LEU A 426 -3.93 -16.44 23.81
N SER A 427 -4.21 -17.59 24.42
CA SER A 427 -3.46 -18.05 25.61
C SER A 427 -1.99 -18.38 25.33
N THR A 428 -1.69 -18.89 24.13
CA THR A 428 -0.34 -19.33 23.75
C THR A 428 0.63 -18.15 23.66
N PHE A 429 0.21 -17.04 23.03
CA PHE A 429 1.06 -15.86 22.84
C PHE A 429 1.07 -14.94 24.06
N ARG A 430 -0.02 -14.88 24.85
CA ARG A 430 -0.06 -14.10 26.12
C ARG A 430 0.99 -14.54 27.14
N SER A 431 1.51 -15.76 27.02
CA SER A 431 2.55 -16.29 27.90
C SER A 431 3.96 -15.78 27.55
N TYR A 432 4.12 -15.07 26.42
CA TYR A 432 5.40 -14.62 25.91
C TYR A 432 5.41 -13.11 25.64
N PRO A 433 6.59 -12.46 25.70
CA PRO A 433 6.71 -11.06 25.33
C PRO A 433 6.56 -10.88 23.82
N THR A 434 5.41 -10.37 23.40
CA THR A 434 5.06 -10.12 22.00
C THR A 434 4.45 -8.74 21.85
N PHE A 435 4.72 -8.06 20.74
CA PHE A 435 4.05 -6.80 20.40
C PHE A 435 2.71 -7.09 19.73
N ARG A 436 1.63 -6.83 20.45
CA ARG A 436 0.24 -6.97 19.98
C ARG A 436 -0.22 -5.64 19.43
N ILE A 437 -0.39 -5.61 18.11
CA ILE A 437 -0.60 -4.37 17.37
C ILE A 437 -2.05 -4.29 16.89
N GLY A 438 -2.76 -3.26 17.33
CA GLY A 438 -4.09 -2.93 16.82
C GLY A 438 -4.04 -1.97 15.64
N ALA A 439 -5.16 -1.83 14.94
CA ALA A 439 -5.32 -0.93 13.81
C ALA A 439 -5.99 0.39 14.25
N SER A 440 -5.56 1.49 13.66
CA SER A 440 -6.22 2.79 13.75
C SER A 440 -6.91 3.17 12.45
N ARG A 441 -7.94 4.00 12.58
CA ARG A 441 -8.52 4.81 11.51
C ARG A 441 -7.59 5.97 11.14
N ASP A 442 -7.98 6.75 10.15
CA ASP A 442 -7.28 7.93 9.64
C ASP A 442 -7.01 9.01 10.69
N ASP A 443 -7.95 9.20 11.61
CA ASP A 443 -7.87 10.11 12.76
C ASP A 443 -7.05 9.58 13.96
N GLY A 444 -6.49 8.37 13.84
CA GLY A 444 -5.74 7.72 14.93
C GLY A 444 -6.63 7.10 16.02
N GLY A 445 -7.95 7.12 15.85
CA GLY A 445 -8.90 6.37 16.66
C GLY A 445 -8.79 4.86 16.43
N ALA A 446 -9.08 4.05 17.45
CA ALA A 446 -9.08 2.60 17.30
C ALA A 446 -10.24 2.15 16.39
N VAL A 447 -9.98 1.18 15.51
CA VAL A 447 -10.99 0.67 14.54
C VAL A 447 -12.11 -0.09 15.25
N ASN A 448 -11.78 -0.85 16.30
CA ASN A 448 -12.75 -1.59 17.11
C ASN A 448 -12.78 -1.01 18.53
N ALA A 449 -13.97 -0.56 18.98
CA ALA A 449 -14.19 -0.02 20.32
C ALA A 449 -14.01 -1.05 21.45
N THR A 450 -13.89 -2.34 21.11
CA THR A 450 -13.62 -3.45 22.03
C THR A 450 -12.13 -3.63 22.37
N ASN A 451 -11.21 -2.88 21.74
CA ASN A 451 -9.79 -2.92 22.05
C ASN A 451 -9.52 -2.35 23.46
N SER A 452 -9.67 -3.20 24.48
CA SER A 452 -9.31 -2.79 25.84
C SER A 452 -7.80 -2.51 25.90
N PRO A 453 -7.33 -1.54 26.70
CA PRO A 453 -5.90 -1.25 26.87
C PRO A 453 -5.03 -2.42 27.37
N SER A 454 -5.67 -3.54 27.72
CA SER A 454 -5.04 -4.79 28.18
C SER A 454 -4.72 -5.78 27.04
N GLU A 455 -5.38 -5.61 25.89
CA GLU A 455 -5.29 -6.53 24.75
C GLU A 455 -4.33 -6.06 23.67
N VAL A 456 -4.13 -4.74 23.59
CA VAL A 456 -3.27 -4.06 22.62
C VAL A 456 -2.13 -3.34 23.33
N ASP A 457 -0.91 -3.48 22.82
CA ASP A 457 0.23 -2.70 23.30
C ASP A 457 0.25 -1.30 22.65
N PHE A 458 0.00 -1.24 21.33
CA PHE A 458 -0.09 -0.02 20.54
C PHE A 458 -1.05 -0.17 19.36
N ILE A 459 -1.67 0.92 18.91
CA ILE A 459 -2.35 0.99 17.60
C ILE A 459 -1.53 1.79 16.60
N PHE A 460 -1.50 1.29 15.37
CA PHE A 460 -0.81 1.89 14.23
C PHE A 460 -1.78 2.05 13.05
N PRO A 461 -1.47 2.90 12.05
CA PRO A 461 -2.30 3.06 10.85
C PRO A 461 -2.66 1.71 10.22
N GLY A 462 -3.95 1.43 10.00
CA GLY A 462 -4.36 0.10 9.52
C GLY A 462 -5.70 -0.04 8.79
N ASN A 463 -6.65 0.86 8.99
CA ASN A 463 -7.96 0.82 8.31
C ASN A 463 -8.15 2.11 7.50
N GLU A 464 -8.54 2.01 6.23
CA GLU A 464 -8.77 3.13 5.28
C GLU A 464 -7.55 4.02 5.00
N VAL A 465 -6.34 3.59 5.38
CA VAL A 465 -5.12 4.35 5.12
C VAL A 465 -4.55 3.95 3.75
N MET A 466 -5.03 4.61 2.70
CA MET A 466 -4.45 4.52 1.36
C MET A 466 -2.99 4.96 1.43
N ILE A 467 -2.04 4.08 1.08
CA ILE A 467 -0.63 4.45 1.14
C ILE A 467 -0.33 5.36 -0.06
N GLN A 468 0.42 6.45 0.16
CA GLN A 468 0.86 7.43 -0.84
C GLN A 468 1.31 6.84 -2.20
N ARG A 469 1.86 5.62 -2.22
CA ARG A 469 2.23 4.91 -3.47
C ARG A 469 1.08 4.30 -4.25
N ASP A 470 -0.03 3.94 -3.60
CA ASP A 470 -1.28 3.51 -4.26
C ASP A 470 -1.89 4.67 -5.06
N ILE A 471 -1.56 5.90 -4.64
CA ILE A 471 -1.93 7.16 -5.29
C ILE A 471 -0.93 7.52 -6.40
N ASP A 472 0.38 7.37 -6.16
CA ASP A 472 1.43 7.72 -7.13
C ASP A 472 1.49 6.78 -8.34
N ASN A 473 1.25 5.49 -8.13
CA ASN A 473 1.38 4.48 -9.15
C ASN A 473 0.43 3.32 -8.81
N PRO A 474 -0.83 3.33 -9.29
CA PRO A 474 -1.78 2.29 -8.89
C PRO A 474 -1.38 0.88 -9.43
N ARG A 475 -0.28 0.81 -10.21
CA ARG A 475 0.21 -0.23 -11.13
C ARG A 475 0.60 -1.62 -10.60
N ARG A 476 0.43 -2.03 -9.33
CA ARG A 476 0.95 -3.38 -8.93
C ARG A 476 0.13 -4.28 -8.01
N SER A 477 -0.97 -3.82 -7.43
CA SER A 477 -1.60 -4.60 -6.37
C SER A 477 -3.12 -4.72 -6.44
N VAL A 478 -3.75 -4.21 -7.50
CA VAL A 478 -5.21 -4.04 -7.54
C VAL A 478 -5.99 -5.34 -7.78
N GLY A 479 -5.32 -6.45 -8.11
CA GLY A 479 -5.99 -7.76 -8.17
C GLY A 479 -6.16 -8.46 -6.82
N ALA A 480 -5.39 -8.07 -5.80
CA ALA A 480 -5.42 -8.71 -4.47
C ALA A 480 -5.76 -7.74 -3.33
N ILE A 481 -5.54 -6.42 -3.51
CA ILE A 481 -5.87 -5.44 -2.47
C ILE A 481 -7.37 -5.09 -2.44
N LEU A 482 -8.12 -5.32 -3.53
CA LEU A 482 -9.54 -4.95 -3.58
C LEU A 482 -10.50 -5.94 -2.91
N ASP A 483 -10.02 -7.10 -2.43
CA ASP A 483 -10.78 -8.00 -1.55
C ASP A 483 -10.22 -8.03 -0.11
N LEU A 484 -9.20 -7.24 0.23
CA LEU A 484 -8.78 -7.07 1.62
C LEU A 484 -9.66 -5.99 2.29
N GLU A 485 -10.92 -6.34 2.54
CA GLU A 485 -11.71 -5.76 3.64
C GLU A 485 -10.83 -5.65 4.88
N SER A 486 -10.75 -4.48 5.56
CA SER A 486 -10.39 -4.18 6.98
C SER A 486 -9.38 -5.05 7.81
N SER A 487 -8.81 -6.11 7.25
CA SER A 487 -8.21 -7.29 7.88
C SER A 487 -6.75 -7.49 7.45
N SER A 488 -6.22 -6.57 6.64
CA SER A 488 -4.86 -6.66 6.07
C SER A 488 -3.73 -6.59 7.08
N ASN A 489 -4.01 -6.32 8.37
CA ASN A 489 -3.02 -6.29 9.44
C ASN A 489 -1.74 -5.48 9.12
N ILE A 490 -1.88 -4.48 8.24
CA ILE A 490 -0.77 -3.66 7.75
C ILE A 490 -0.11 -2.85 8.87
N ASN A 491 -0.88 -2.48 9.88
CA ASN A 491 -0.44 -1.90 11.15
C ASN A 491 0.67 -2.73 11.82
N VAL A 492 0.59 -4.06 11.75
CA VAL A 492 1.60 -4.97 12.32
C VAL A 492 2.92 -4.88 11.52
N ALA A 493 2.83 -4.82 10.19
CA ALA A 493 3.98 -4.62 9.31
C ALA A 493 4.62 -3.23 9.48
N LEU A 494 3.82 -2.18 9.68
CA LEU A 494 4.32 -0.83 9.99
C LEU A 494 5.09 -0.81 11.31
N ALA A 495 4.56 -1.45 12.36
CA ALA A 495 5.23 -1.55 13.66
C ALA A 495 6.55 -2.32 13.57
N ALA A 496 6.56 -3.46 12.88
CA ALA A 496 7.79 -4.25 12.65
C ALA A 496 8.83 -3.47 11.83
N GLY A 497 8.39 -2.74 10.80
CA GLY A 497 9.22 -1.84 10.03
C GLY A 497 9.84 -0.73 10.88
N LEU A 498 9.05 -0.09 11.75
CA LEU A 498 9.51 0.98 12.63
C LEU A 498 10.58 0.46 13.59
N ALA A 499 10.34 -0.70 14.21
CA ALA A 499 11.33 -1.37 15.07
C ALA A 499 12.65 -1.63 14.32
N ALA A 500 12.58 -2.09 13.07
CA ALA A 500 13.77 -2.29 12.24
C ALA A 500 14.54 -0.98 11.98
N VAL A 501 13.85 0.12 11.66
CA VAL A 501 14.48 1.44 11.47
C VAL A 501 15.13 1.94 12.75
N LEU A 502 14.49 1.79 13.90
CA LEU A 502 15.09 2.20 15.19
C LEU A 502 16.37 1.42 15.49
N ILE A 503 16.41 0.12 15.17
CA ILE A 503 17.64 -0.69 15.28
C ILE A 503 18.73 -0.15 14.35
N TYR A 504 18.41 0.23 13.12
CA TYR A 504 19.38 0.86 12.22
C TYR A 504 19.84 2.24 12.72
N ALA A 505 18.93 3.06 13.25
CA ALA A 505 19.25 4.35 13.83
C ALA A 505 20.21 4.22 15.02
N CYS A 506 19.99 3.22 15.89
CA CYS A 506 20.90 2.88 16.98
C CYS A 506 22.27 2.37 16.49
N LYS A 507 22.29 1.60 15.39
CA LYS A 507 23.54 1.20 14.75
C LYS A 507 24.31 2.40 14.20
N LEU A 508 23.63 3.39 13.61
CA LEU A 508 24.26 4.59 13.06
C LEU A 508 25.02 5.40 14.12
N ILE A 509 24.41 5.61 15.30
CA ILE A 509 25.09 6.33 16.40
C ILE A 509 26.34 5.59 16.91
N SER A 510 26.41 4.27 16.69
CA SER A 510 27.55 3.43 17.09
C SER A 510 28.62 3.32 16.00
N LEU A 511 28.21 3.26 14.73
CA LEU A 511 29.10 3.12 13.58
C LEU A 511 29.93 4.38 13.29
N LYS A 512 29.36 5.57 13.52
CA LYS A 512 30.04 6.84 13.19
C LYS A 512 31.30 7.12 14.05
N PRO A 513 31.26 6.96 15.39
CA PRO A 513 32.48 7.04 16.21
C PRO A 513 33.50 5.96 15.84
N MET A 514 33.03 4.76 15.48
CA MET A 514 33.89 3.64 15.11
C MET A 514 34.62 3.88 13.77
N SER A 515 33.95 4.46 12.76
CA SER A 515 34.61 4.83 11.50
C SER A 515 35.65 5.93 11.70
N LYS A 516 35.36 6.94 12.55
CA LYS A 516 36.31 8.01 12.89
C LYS A 516 37.55 7.47 13.63
N ALA A 517 37.35 6.66 14.67
CA ALA A 517 38.45 6.04 15.43
C ALA A 517 39.37 5.18 14.54
N ARG A 518 38.79 4.39 13.62
CA ARG A 518 39.55 3.58 12.65
C ARG A 518 40.37 4.42 11.66
N SER A 519 39.95 5.67 11.40
CA SER A 519 40.67 6.59 10.50
C SER A 519 41.76 7.41 11.19
N THR A 520 41.60 7.72 12.49
CA THR A 520 42.54 8.58 13.25
C THR A 520 43.50 7.83 14.17
N GLY A 521 43.24 6.54 14.46
CA GLY A 521 44.11 5.72 15.31
C GLY A 521 44.06 6.06 16.81
N GLU A 522 43.07 6.86 17.24
CA GLU A 522 42.86 7.21 18.64
C GLU A 522 42.04 6.13 19.37
N ASP A 523 42.55 5.65 20.50
CA ASP A 523 41.81 4.78 21.43
C ASP A 523 40.65 5.56 22.05
N ASN A 524 39.43 5.06 21.91
CA ASN A 524 38.22 5.81 22.26
C ASN A 524 37.47 5.16 23.43
N ASP A 525 37.42 5.90 24.55
CA ASP A 525 36.56 5.68 25.74
C ASP A 525 35.05 5.92 25.44
N TYR A 526 34.67 6.15 24.17
CA TYR A 526 33.31 6.44 23.71
C TYR A 526 32.33 5.24 23.74
N MET A 527 32.84 4.01 23.88
CA MET A 527 32.02 2.80 24.00
C MET A 527 31.18 2.78 25.29
N ASN A 528 31.59 3.49 26.35
CA ASN A 528 30.86 3.53 27.61
C ASN A 528 29.59 4.41 27.58
N ASN A 529 29.48 5.32 26.61
CA ASN A 529 28.41 6.34 26.57
C ASN A 529 27.40 6.16 25.41
N THR A 530 27.58 5.14 24.57
CA THR A 530 26.64 4.80 23.51
C THR A 530 25.49 3.95 24.06
N TYR A 531 24.28 4.14 23.54
CA TYR A 531 23.13 3.34 23.93
C TYR A 531 23.33 1.90 23.48
N ASP A 532 23.04 0.95 24.38
CA ASP A 532 23.31 -0.46 24.16
C ASP A 532 22.31 -1.04 23.13
N LEU A 533 22.80 -1.33 21.92
CA LEU A 533 22.02 -1.97 20.87
C LEU A 533 21.41 -3.30 21.34
N THR A 534 22.03 -4.00 22.29
CA THR A 534 21.48 -5.23 22.84
C THR A 534 20.23 -4.97 23.68
N SER A 535 20.12 -3.82 24.35
CA SER A 535 18.91 -3.41 25.03
C SER A 535 17.75 -3.20 24.04
N LEU A 536 18.00 -2.46 22.96
CA LEU A 536 16.98 -2.20 21.93
C LEU A 536 16.47 -3.48 21.24
N ARG A 537 17.33 -4.49 21.12
CA ARG A 537 16.96 -5.78 20.52
C ARG A 537 16.13 -6.66 21.44
N ARG A 538 16.03 -6.34 22.73
CA ARG A 538 15.17 -7.03 23.70
C ARG A 538 13.77 -6.43 23.68
N TYR A 539 12.78 -7.26 24.02
CA TYR A 539 11.39 -6.82 24.13
C TYR A 539 11.23 -5.59 25.03
N ARG A 540 11.82 -5.59 26.23
CA ARG A 540 11.70 -4.47 27.19
C ARG A 540 12.30 -3.16 26.64
N GLY A 541 13.46 -3.23 26.00
CA GLY A 541 14.11 -2.04 25.44
C GLY A 541 13.34 -1.49 24.23
N MET A 542 12.90 -2.35 23.31
CA MET A 542 12.05 -1.90 22.19
C MET A 542 10.68 -1.36 22.66
N MET A 543 10.08 -1.97 23.68
CA MET A 543 8.85 -1.47 24.30
C MET A 543 9.06 -0.07 24.89
N SER A 544 10.13 0.12 25.66
CA SER A 544 10.54 1.42 26.19
C SER A 544 10.75 2.44 25.06
N ALA A 545 11.39 2.02 23.97
CA ALA A 545 11.62 2.86 22.80
C ALA A 545 10.31 3.35 22.19
N PHE A 546 9.34 2.45 21.95
CA PHE A 546 8.03 2.82 21.42
C PHE A 546 7.27 3.75 22.39
N GLN A 547 7.27 3.48 23.70
CA GLN A 547 6.63 4.32 24.71
C GLN A 547 7.23 5.74 24.79
N ASN A 548 8.48 5.91 24.37
CA ASN A 548 9.21 7.18 24.41
C ASN A 548 9.47 7.79 23.02
N LEU A 549 8.84 7.25 21.97
CA LEU A 549 8.92 7.81 20.61
C LEU A 549 7.87 8.90 20.35
N GLY A 550 7.12 9.30 21.37
CA GLY A 550 6.09 10.31 21.30
C GLY A 550 5.03 10.04 22.36
N SER A 551 4.06 10.94 22.48
CA SER A 551 2.90 10.70 23.33
C SER A 551 2.04 9.55 22.78
N VAL A 552 1.52 8.73 23.69
CA VAL A 552 0.60 7.63 23.39
C VAL A 552 -0.80 8.07 23.83
N THR A 553 -1.76 8.05 22.91
CA THR A 553 -3.16 8.41 23.22
C THR A 553 -3.83 7.37 24.14
N GLU A 554 -5.01 7.70 24.66
CA GLU A 554 -5.85 6.74 25.40
C GLU A 554 -6.19 5.49 24.56
N SER A 555 -6.38 5.67 23.25
CA SER A 555 -6.57 4.58 22.28
C SER A 555 -5.30 3.79 21.95
N ARG A 556 -4.16 4.10 22.60
CA ARG A 556 -2.83 3.52 22.36
C ARG A 556 -2.17 3.92 21.04
N PHE A 557 -2.61 5.00 20.39
CA PHE A 557 -2.00 5.51 19.16
C PHE A 557 -0.70 6.26 19.47
N LEU A 558 0.38 5.93 18.77
CA LEU A 558 1.69 6.50 19.01
C LEU A 558 1.96 7.72 18.10
N LYS A 559 2.02 8.93 18.69
CA LYS A 559 2.29 10.19 17.97
C LYS A 559 3.78 10.39 17.66
N VAL A 560 4.34 9.54 16.78
CA VAL A 560 5.78 9.48 16.47
C VAL A 560 6.40 10.79 15.99
N TRP A 561 5.61 11.66 15.34
CA TRP A 561 6.06 12.94 14.81
C TRP A 561 6.62 13.87 15.88
N GLU A 562 6.19 13.74 17.15
CA GLU A 562 6.67 14.57 18.25
C GLU A 562 8.17 14.40 18.52
N VAL A 563 8.73 13.23 18.19
CA VAL A 563 10.16 12.93 18.33
C VAL A 563 10.86 12.87 16.98
N LEU A 564 10.22 12.24 15.97
CA LEU A 564 10.86 12.02 14.68
C LEU A 564 11.03 13.30 13.86
N ASP A 565 10.03 14.19 13.81
CA ASP A 565 10.11 15.39 12.96
C ASP A 565 11.28 16.31 13.36
N PRO A 566 11.49 16.65 14.66
CA PRO A 566 12.64 17.45 15.07
C PRO A 566 13.99 16.79 14.71
N ILE A 567 14.09 15.46 14.82
CA ILE A 567 15.30 14.73 14.43
C ILE A 567 15.50 14.80 12.91
N VAL A 568 14.44 14.67 12.12
CA VAL A 568 14.49 14.76 10.66
C VAL A 568 14.87 16.16 10.19
N ASP A 569 14.29 17.20 10.78
CA ASP A 569 14.63 18.59 10.50
C ASP A 569 16.09 18.86 10.84
N GLU A 570 16.54 18.42 12.03
CA GLU A 570 17.95 18.49 12.38
C GLU A 570 18.81 17.77 11.33
N MET A 571 18.41 16.58 10.85
CA MET A 571 19.06 15.75 9.81
C MET A 571 18.99 16.32 8.38
N ARG A 572 18.21 17.38 8.13
CA ARG A 572 18.12 18.06 6.83
C ARG A 572 19.05 19.27 6.74
N ASP A 573 19.17 20.04 7.81
CA ASP A 573 19.67 21.42 7.76
C ASP A 573 21.20 21.56 7.90
N SER A 574 21.97 20.46 7.92
CA SER A 574 23.44 20.50 7.98
C SER A 574 24.11 19.67 6.88
N PRO A 575 25.31 20.06 6.40
CA PRO A 575 26.09 19.23 5.47
C PRO A 575 26.55 17.94 6.17
N MET A 576 26.41 16.80 5.46
CA MET A 576 26.51 15.44 5.99
C MET A 576 27.82 15.14 6.76
N GLU A 577 28.90 15.79 6.36
CA GLU A 577 30.26 15.62 6.89
C GLU A 577 30.39 16.10 8.37
N ASN A 578 29.54 17.04 8.80
CA ASN A 578 29.59 17.66 10.13
C ASN A 578 28.47 17.18 11.09
N TYR A 579 27.67 16.16 10.73
CA TYR A 579 26.59 15.71 11.61
C TYR A 579 27.07 15.07 12.90
N GLU A 580 26.75 15.66 14.05
CA GLU A 580 26.91 14.96 15.33
C GLU A 580 25.71 14.06 15.67
N LEU A 581 24.68 13.97 14.79
CA LEU A 581 23.42 13.24 15.04
C LEU A 581 22.83 13.58 16.43
N LYS A 582 22.89 14.86 16.82
CA LYS A 582 22.70 15.30 18.21
C LYS A 582 21.32 14.92 18.72
N GLY A 583 20.27 15.15 17.93
CA GLY A 583 18.91 14.79 18.27
C GLY A 583 18.75 13.30 18.51
N LEU A 584 19.32 12.47 17.63
CA LEU A 584 19.25 11.02 17.72
C LEU A 584 20.05 10.48 18.92
N ILE A 585 21.27 10.96 19.12
CA ILE A 585 22.11 10.61 20.28
C ILE A 585 21.40 11.02 21.58
N LYS A 586 20.90 12.25 21.66
CA LYS A 586 20.18 12.76 22.83
C LYS A 586 18.94 11.91 23.15
N TRP A 587 18.20 11.50 22.13
CA TRP A 587 17.03 10.63 22.31
C TRP A 587 17.43 9.26 22.88
N PHE A 588 18.43 8.61 22.30
CA PHE A 588 18.92 7.31 22.80
C PHE A 588 19.57 7.41 24.20
N SER A 589 20.27 8.50 24.53
CA SER A 589 20.79 8.73 25.89
C SER A 589 19.67 8.88 26.91
N ARG A 590 18.59 9.58 26.56
CA ARG A 590 17.40 9.66 27.42
C ARG A 590 16.77 8.29 27.63
N LEU A 591 16.68 7.48 26.58
CA LEU A 591 16.17 6.11 26.66
C LEU A 591 17.02 5.24 27.61
N LYS A 592 18.35 5.35 27.55
CA LYS A 592 19.28 4.69 28.50
C LYS A 592 18.94 5.01 29.95
N SER A 593 18.81 6.30 30.26
CA SER A 593 18.55 6.79 31.62
C SER A 593 17.21 6.30 32.16
N ILE A 594 16.19 6.21 31.31
CA ILE A 594 14.88 5.66 31.68
C ILE A 594 14.98 4.16 32.00
N GLU A 595 15.73 3.40 31.22
CA GLU A 595 15.94 1.97 31.47
C GLU A 595 16.68 1.73 32.78
N GLU A 596 17.76 2.48 33.04
CA GLU A 596 18.54 2.39 34.28
C GLU A 596 17.69 2.76 35.50
N SER A 597 16.84 3.78 35.39
CA SER A 597 15.94 4.21 36.49
C SER A 597 14.85 3.20 36.81
N ASN A 598 14.47 2.32 35.87
CA ASN A 598 13.45 1.28 36.07
C ASN A 598 14.04 -0.07 36.54
N ILE A 599 15.36 -0.15 36.76
CA ILE A 599 16.06 -1.32 37.29
C ILE A 599 16.37 -1.14 38.80
N LEU A 600 16.44 0.11 39.26
CA LEU A 600 16.45 0.52 40.67
C LEU A 600 15.04 0.50 41.26
#